data_AF-A0A0F9YPL9-F1
#
_entry.id   AF-A0A0F9YPL9-F1
#
_cell.length_a   1.000
_cell.length_b   1.000
_cell.length_c   1.000
_cell.angle_alpha   90.00
_cell.angle_beta   90.00
_cell.angle_gamma   90.00
#
_symmetry.space_group_name_H-M   'P 1'
#
loop_
_entity.id
_entity.type
_entity.pdbx_description
1 polymer ?
#
loop_
_entity_poly.entity_id
_entity_poly.type
_entity_poly.pdbx_seq_one_letter_code
_entity_poly.pdbx_strand_id
1 'polypeptide(L)'
;MINKILGYVLLIIGLIVIFGVSWQSYNIFNGKIPAPEIFSAQGGKVQLEDKLAVKNPNSLDLQAQLDITIQKQLKDMIPADILPKILNLISFSMFAGILILVGSSLAGIGTKLLKI
;
A
#
# COMPACT_ATOMS: atom_id res chain seq x y z
N MET A 1 -31.31 5.47 29.16
CA MET A 1 -30.87 6.69 28.44
C MET A 1 -29.41 6.63 28.03
N ILE A 2 -28.48 6.21 28.91
CA ILE A 2 -27.04 6.11 28.60
C ILE A 2 -26.73 5.22 27.38
N ASN A 3 -27.43 4.09 27.22
CA ASN A 3 -27.24 3.17 26.09
C ASN A 3 -27.57 3.83 24.74
N LYS A 4 -28.60 4.69 24.70
CA LYS A 4 -28.96 5.42 23.49
C LYS A 4 -27.92 6.48 23.12
N ILE A 5 -27.37 7.17 24.12
CA ILE A 5 -26.29 8.15 23.92
C ILE A 5 -25.04 7.43 23.38
N LEU A 6 -24.63 6.33 24.01
CA LEU A 6 -23.52 5.50 23.54
C LEU A 6 -23.76 4.95 22.12
N GLY A 7 -24.99 4.53 21.82
CA GLY A 7 -25.39 4.06 20.50
C GLY A 7 -25.20 5.12 19.41
N TYR A 8 -25.67 6.35 19.64
CA TYR A 8 -25.45 7.46 18.71
C TYR A 8 -23.98 7.82 18.55
N VAL A 9 -23.21 7.84 19.65
CA VAL A 9 -21.77 8.11 19.60
C VAL A 9 -21.04 7.08 18.73
N LEU A 10 -21.28 5.79 18.97
CA LEU A 10 -20.65 4.71 18.17
C LEU A 10 -21.07 4.78 16.68
N LEU A 11 -22.34 5.09 16.42
CA LEU A 11 -22.85 5.24 15.06
C LEU A 11 -22.15 6.39 14.33
N ILE A 12 -22.07 7.55 14.96
CA ILE A 12 -21.41 8.74 14.38
C ILE A 12 -19.92 8.46 14.15
N ILE A 13 -19.23 7.86 15.11
CA ILE A 13 -17.81 7.50 14.96
C ILE A 13 -17.62 6.53 13.77
N GLY A 14 -18.45 5.49 13.68
CA GLY A 14 -18.37 4.54 12.56
C GLY A 14 -18.57 5.21 11.20
N LEU A 15 -19.54 6.11 11.08
CA LEU A 15 -19.77 6.90 9.86
C LEU A 15 -18.59 7.82 9.55
N ILE A 16 -18.04 8.53 10.54
CA ILE A 16 -16.88 9.41 10.35
C ILE A 16 -15.69 8.62 9.80
N VAL A 17 -15.43 7.42 10.32
CA VAL A 17 -14.36 6.55 9.82
C VAL A 17 -14.59 6.18 8.35
N ILE A 18 -15.80 5.73 7.99
CA ILE A 18 -16.12 5.33 6.61
C ILE A 18 -15.99 6.52 5.65
N PHE A 19 -16.57 7.67 5.99
CA PHE A 19 -16.52 8.87 5.14
C PHE A 19 -15.09 9.42 5.05
N GLY A 20 -14.34 9.44 6.16
CA GLY A 20 -12.96 9.91 6.18
C GLY A 20 -12.05 9.08 5.29
N VAL A 21 -12.13 7.75 5.38
CA VAL A 21 -11.35 6.82 4.55
C VAL A 21 -11.76 6.89 3.08
N SER A 22 -13.06 7.04 2.80
CA SER A 22 -13.55 7.18 1.42
C SER A 22 -13.05 8.48 0.80
N TRP A 23 -13.06 9.58 1.56
CA TRP A 23 -12.52 10.86 1.11
C TRP A 23 -11.01 10.81 0.87
N GLN A 24 -10.27 10.17 1.78
CA GLN A 24 -8.83 9.98 1.62
C GLN A 24 -8.51 9.12 0.40
N SER A 25 -9.23 8.01 0.23
CA SER A 25 -9.13 7.16 -0.96
C SER A 25 -9.36 7.96 -2.24
N TYR A 26 -10.43 8.76 -2.30
CA TYR A 26 -10.71 9.61 -3.46
C TYR A 26 -9.55 10.55 -3.78
N ASN A 27 -8.93 11.17 -2.77
CA ASN A 27 -7.79 12.08 -3.00
C ASN A 27 -6.54 11.34 -3.49
N ILE A 28 -6.29 10.12 -3.00
CA ILE A 28 -5.15 9.29 -3.40
C ILE A 28 -5.33 8.78 -4.83
N PHE A 29 -6.50 8.26 -5.18
CA PHE A 29 -6.77 7.75 -6.54
C PHE A 29 -6.77 8.87 -7.60
N ASN A 30 -7.13 10.10 -7.24
CA ASN A 30 -7.03 11.25 -8.14
C ASN A 30 -5.63 11.92 -8.15
N GLY A 31 -4.65 11.35 -7.44
CA GLY A 31 -3.29 11.89 -7.40
C GLY A 31 -3.15 13.25 -6.71
N LYS A 32 -4.16 13.68 -5.93
CA LYS A 32 -4.09 14.93 -5.14
C LYS A 32 -3.15 14.79 -3.95
N ILE A 33 -3.05 13.58 -3.41
CA ILE A 33 -2.18 13.21 -2.28
C ILE A 33 -1.54 11.86 -2.63
N PRO A 34 -0.23 11.66 -2.43
CA PRO A 34 0.37 10.35 -2.63
C PRO A 34 -0.14 9.32 -1.60
N ALA A 35 -0.18 8.04 -1.98
CA ALA A 35 -0.42 6.97 -1.02
C ALA A 35 0.72 6.94 0.02
N PRO A 36 0.44 6.56 1.28
CA PRO A 36 1.49 6.40 2.29
C PRO A 36 2.65 5.54 1.79
N GLU A 37 3.87 6.04 1.94
CA GLU A 37 5.07 5.37 1.46
C GLU A 37 5.51 4.29 2.45
N ILE A 38 5.10 3.05 2.21
CA ILE A 38 5.55 1.85 2.91
C ILE A 38 6.72 1.20 2.17
N PHE A 39 6.72 1.31 0.85
CA PHE A 39 7.74 0.86 -0.07
C PHE A 39 8.37 2.08 -0.73
N SER A 40 9.70 2.16 -0.66
CA SER A 40 10.47 3.21 -1.32
C SER A 40 11.41 2.57 -2.34
N ALA A 41 11.66 3.25 -3.46
CA ALA A 41 12.69 2.84 -4.41
C ALA A 41 14.11 2.88 -3.81
N GLN A 42 14.27 3.50 -2.63
CA GLN A 42 15.51 3.57 -1.85
C GLN A 42 15.74 2.34 -0.96
N GLY A 43 15.38 1.16 -1.48
CA GLY A 43 15.81 -0.13 -0.95
C GLY A 43 17.30 -0.36 -1.20
N GLY A 44 18.13 0.33 -0.42
CA GLY A 44 19.55 0.04 -0.23
C GLY A 44 20.47 0.52 -1.35
N LYS A 45 21.42 1.38 -0.98
CA LYS A 45 22.81 0.97 -1.19
C LYS A 45 23.02 -0.33 -0.41
N VAL A 46 22.47 -1.45 -0.90
CA VAL A 46 23.16 -2.71 -0.70
C VAL A 46 24.50 -2.41 -1.32
N GLN A 47 25.52 -2.35 -0.48
CA GLN A 47 26.87 -2.60 -0.94
C GLN A 47 26.79 -3.91 -1.72
N LEU A 48 26.58 -3.81 -3.03
CA LEU A 48 27.13 -4.74 -3.99
C LEU A 48 28.64 -4.48 -4.03
N GLU A 49 29.26 -4.39 -2.86
CA GLU A 49 30.69 -4.57 -2.71
C GLU A 49 30.87 -6.09 -2.77
N ASP A 50 31.43 -6.53 -3.89
CA ASP A 50 32.24 -7.73 -4.00
C ASP A 50 31.63 -9.09 -3.63
N LYS A 51 30.53 -9.47 -4.30
CA LYS A 51 30.26 -10.92 -4.54
C LYS A 51 30.25 -11.34 -6.01
N LEU A 52 30.73 -10.49 -6.91
CA LEU A 52 31.06 -10.86 -8.30
C LEU A 52 32.56 -10.85 -8.56
N ALA A 53 33.39 -10.96 -7.52
CA ALA A 53 34.81 -11.25 -7.67
C ALA A 53 35.00 -12.67 -8.23
N VAL A 54 35.16 -12.71 -9.55
CA VAL A 54 35.90 -13.70 -10.35
C VAL A 54 35.32 -15.11 -10.41
N LYS A 55 34.55 -15.38 -11.47
CA LYS A 55 34.55 -16.73 -12.07
C LYS A 55 34.69 -16.65 -13.60
N ASN A 56 35.95 -16.78 -14.01
CA ASN A 56 36.43 -17.28 -15.31
C ASN A 56 36.13 -16.43 -16.58
N PRO A 57 37.16 -15.91 -17.29
CA PRO A 57 36.98 -15.09 -18.50
C PRO A 57 36.58 -15.87 -19.77
N ASN A 58 36.30 -17.18 -19.68
CA ASN A 58 36.10 -18.06 -20.86
C ASN A 58 34.78 -18.86 -20.88
N SER A 59 33.83 -18.62 -19.99
CA SER A 59 32.47 -19.15 -20.18
C SER A 59 31.62 -18.11 -20.89
N LEU A 60 31.26 -18.40 -22.14
CA LEU A 60 30.20 -17.72 -22.88
C LEU A 60 28.87 -17.94 -22.14
N ASP A 61 28.68 -17.22 -21.05
CA ASP A 61 27.51 -17.35 -20.19
C ASP A 61 26.37 -16.54 -20.82
N LEU A 62 25.78 -17.14 -21.86
CA LEU A 62 24.61 -16.61 -22.57
C LEU A 62 23.47 -16.27 -21.60
N GLN A 63 23.37 -16.96 -20.46
CA GLN A 63 22.42 -16.63 -19.39
C GLN A 63 22.72 -15.27 -18.76
N ALA A 64 23.97 -14.99 -18.40
CA ALA A 64 24.35 -13.69 -17.84
C ALA A 64 24.11 -12.54 -18.82
N GLN A 65 24.33 -12.75 -20.13
CA GLN A 65 24.05 -11.73 -21.16
C GLN A 65 22.54 -11.52 -21.38
N LEU A 66 21.74 -12.58 -21.29
CA LEU A 66 20.28 -12.52 -21.31
C LEU A 66 19.74 -11.76 -20.10
N ASP A 67 20.22 -12.06 -18.90
CA ASP A 67 19.80 -11.38 -17.67
C ASP A 67 20.12 -9.88 -17.70
N ILE A 68 21.31 -9.50 -18.20
CA ILE A 68 21.70 -8.10 -18.35
C ILE A 68 20.81 -7.39 -19.37
N THR A 69 20.48 -8.05 -20.49
CA THR A 69 19.63 -7.47 -21.54
C THR A 69 18.19 -7.28 -21.06
N ILE A 70 17.63 -8.27 -20.36
CA ILE A 70 16.29 -8.22 -19.77
C ILE A 70 16.22 -7.13 -18.71
N GLN A 71 17.21 -7.05 -17.80
CA GLN A 71 17.25 -6.00 -16.78
C GLN A 71 17.33 -4.60 -17.39
N LYS A 72 18.10 -4.43 -18.46
CA LYS A 72 18.25 -3.13 -19.14
C LYS A 72 16.96 -2.72 -19.85
N GLN A 73 16.31 -3.65 -20.56
CA GLN A 73 15.02 -3.40 -21.21
C GLN A 73 13.88 -3.17 -20.21
N LEU A 74 13.83 -3.93 -19.10
CA LEU A 74 12.84 -3.70 -18.05
C LEU A 74 13.02 -2.35 -17.37
N LYS A 75 14.27 -1.93 -17.13
CA LYS A 75 14.58 -0.63 -16.51
C LYS A 75 14.21 0.54 -17.43
N ASP A 76 14.34 0.37 -18.73
CA ASP A 76 13.94 1.37 -19.72
C ASP A 76 12.41 1.41 -19.95
N MET A 77 11.70 0.30 -19.73
CA MET A 77 10.24 0.24 -19.86
C MET A 77 9.48 0.62 -18.57
N ILE A 78 10.01 0.28 -17.39
CA ILE A 78 9.38 0.53 -16.09
C ILE A 78 10.29 1.43 -15.26
N PRO A 79 9.98 2.75 -15.18
CA PRO A 79 10.66 3.64 -14.25
C PRO A 79 10.69 3.05 -12.84
N ALA A 80 11.86 3.07 -12.21
CA ALA A 80 12.11 2.43 -10.91
C ALA A 80 11.13 2.85 -9.79
N ASP A 81 10.52 4.03 -9.93
CA ASP A 81 9.54 4.57 -8.97
C ASP A 81 8.11 4.04 -9.15
N ILE A 82 7.77 3.38 -10.27
CA ILE A 82 6.40 2.92 -10.50
C ILE A 82 6.05 1.75 -9.59
N LEU A 83 6.98 0.79 -9.44
CA LEU A 83 6.71 -0.42 -8.67
C LEU A 83 6.43 -0.11 -7.17
N PRO A 84 7.27 0.68 -6.47
CA PRO A 84 6.96 1.08 -5.10
C PRO A 84 5.63 1.85 -4.96
N LYS A 85 5.30 2.74 -5.91
CA LYS A 85 4.04 3.49 -5.91
C LYS A 85 2.81 2.59 -6.02
N ILE A 86 2.85 1.59 -6.91
CA ILE A 86 1.75 0.61 -7.05
C ILE A 86 1.61 -0.20 -5.76
N LEU A 87 2.72 -0.69 -5.20
CA LEU A 87 2.70 -1.45 -3.95
C LEU A 87 2.13 -0.61 -2.79
N ASN A 88 2.54 0.65 -2.66
CA ASN A 88 1.98 1.58 -1.67
C ASN A 88 0.48 1.78 -1.83
N LEU A 89 0.01 1.92 -3.08
CA LEU A 89 -1.42 2.07 -3.36
C LEU A 89 -2.21 0.81 -3.00
N ILE A 90 -1.66 -0.38 -3.27
CA ILE A 90 -2.28 -1.67 -2.90
C ILE A 90 -2.35 -1.79 -1.37
N SER A 91 -1.25 -1.52 -0.67
CA SER A 91 -1.21 -1.57 0.79
C SER A 91 -2.18 -0.58 1.42
N PHE A 92 -2.24 0.65 0.90
CA PHE A 92 -3.24 1.62 1.33
C PHE A 92 -4.67 1.13 1.07
N SER A 93 -4.94 0.54 -0.09
CA SER A 93 -6.27 0.03 -0.43
C SER A 93 -6.72 -1.11 0.49
N MET A 94 -5.81 -2.02 0.84
CA MET A 94 -6.08 -3.06 1.84
C MET A 94 -6.39 -2.45 3.21
N PHE A 95 -5.58 -1.49 3.65
CA PHE A 95 -5.78 -0.79 4.92
C PHE A 95 -7.12 -0.03 4.96
N ALA A 96 -7.44 0.70 3.88
CA ALA A 96 -8.72 1.38 3.72
C ALA A 96 -9.90 0.42 3.81
N GLY A 97 -9.80 -0.75 3.16
CA GLY A 97 -10.80 -1.82 3.28
C GLY A 97 -11.02 -2.28 4.73
N ILE A 98 -9.94 -2.51 5.47
CA ILE A 98 -10.00 -2.88 6.89
C ILE A 98 -10.70 -1.78 7.71
N LEU A 99 -10.36 -0.51 7.49
CA LEU A 99 -10.97 0.60 8.21
C LEU A 99 -12.48 0.73 7.92
N ILE A 100 -12.91 0.47 6.68
CA ILE A 100 -14.34 0.44 6.33
C ILE A 100 -15.05 -0.70 7.10
N LEU A 101 -14.45 -1.88 7.20
CA LEU A 101 -15.00 -2.99 7.99
C LEU A 101 -15.10 -2.63 9.48
N VAL A 102 -14.09 -1.98 10.04
CA VAL A 102 -14.10 -1.49 11.44
C VAL A 102 -15.19 -0.44 11.62
N GLY A 103 -15.26 0.57 10.75
CA GLY A 103 -16.28 1.62 10.81
C GLY A 103 -17.70 1.06 10.70
N SER A 104 -17.91 0.08 9.81
CA SER A 104 -19.21 -0.59 9.67
C SER A 104 -19.59 -1.41 10.91
N SER A 105 -18.62 -2.06 11.54
CA SER A 105 -18.81 -2.79 12.79
C SER A 105 -19.17 -1.85 13.95
N LEU A 106 -18.49 -0.70 14.07
CA LEU A 106 -18.82 0.33 15.06
C LEU A 106 -20.24 0.86 14.86
N ALA A 107 -20.60 1.20 13.63
CA ALA A 107 -21.95 1.65 13.30
C ALA A 107 -23.01 0.57 13.60
N GLY A 108 -22.71 -0.70 13.29
CA GLY A 108 -23.56 -1.84 13.60
C GLY A 108 -23.79 -2.02 15.10
N ILE A 109 -22.74 -1.91 15.93
CA ILE A 109 -22.88 -1.96 17.39
C ILE A 109 -23.71 -0.76 17.88
N GLY A 110 -23.44 0.44 17.36
CA GLY A 110 -24.20 1.65 17.68
C GLY A 110 -25.69 1.52 17.42
N THR A 111 -26.07 1.02 16.24
CA THR A 111 -27.49 0.78 15.89
C THR A 111 -28.17 -0.28 16.75
N LYS A 112 -27.43 -1.31 17.20
CA LYS A 112 -27.95 -2.32 18.13
C LYS A 112 -28.23 -1.71 19.52
N LEU A 113 -27.32 -0.89 20.04
CA LEU A 113 -27.48 -0.19 21.32
C LEU A 113 -28.68 0.76 21.35
N LEU A 114 -29.04 1.37 20.22
CA LEU A 114 -30.20 2.26 20.11
C LEU A 114 -31.54 1.52 20.26
N LYS A 115 -31.57 0.21 20.00
CA LYS A 115 -32.76 -0.64 20.11
C LYS A 115 -32.97 -1.21 21.52
N ILE A 116 -31.99 -1.04 22.41
CA ILE A 116 -32.02 -1.43 23.83
C ILE A 116 -32.50 -0.23 24.66
#